data_AF-A0A497RM68-F1
#
_entry.id   AF-A0A497RM68-F1
#
_cell.length_a   1.000
_cell.length_b   1.000
_cell.length_c   1.000
_cell.angle_alpha   90.00
_cell.angle_beta   90.00
_cell.angle_gamma   90.00
#
_symmetry.space_group_name_H-M   'P 1'
#
loop_
_entity.id
_entity.type
_entity.pdbx_description
1 polymer ?
#
loop_
_entity_poly.entity_id
_entity_poly.type
_entity_poly.pdbx_seq_one_letter_code
_entity_poly.pdbx_strand_id
1 'polypeptide(L)'
;MNTKKFQSKKDEHKKFNEYGEIMNRVNEKKSGGRHLYLRRVKDEHSFKLKTDHSEIIAEILFLEDLHKAIQEAPPEAIAFHTKRGNDFAEWISYAVGDWWLGSQIGAIKETDPEKVRAEMLKLMGERISRLRLI
;
A
#
# COMPACT_ATOMS: atom_id res chain seq x y z
N MET A 1 -31.48 -13.91 0.67
CA MET A 1 -30.35 -12.97 0.46
C MET A 1 -30.46 -11.83 1.46
N ASN A 2 -29.47 -11.64 2.33
CA ASN A 2 -29.55 -10.72 3.47
C ASN A 2 -28.99 -9.34 3.09
N THR A 3 -29.85 -8.47 2.54
CA THR A 3 -29.53 -7.14 1.98
C THR A 3 -29.00 -6.14 3.01
N LYS A 4 -29.37 -6.27 4.29
CA LYS A 4 -28.92 -5.37 5.38
C LYS A 4 -27.42 -5.43 5.64
N LYS A 5 -26.80 -6.61 5.52
CA LYS A 5 -25.36 -6.81 5.77
C LYS A 5 -24.49 -6.23 4.64
N PHE A 6 -25.04 -6.11 3.44
CA PHE A 6 -24.37 -5.53 2.27
C PHE A 6 -24.40 -4.00 2.28
N GLN A 7 -25.50 -3.41 2.77
CA GLN A 7 -25.64 -1.97 2.91
C GLN A 7 -24.72 -1.40 4.00
N SER A 8 -24.68 -2.07 5.17
CA SER A 8 -23.80 -1.66 6.29
C SER A 8 -22.32 -1.63 5.91
N LYS A 9 -21.82 -2.60 5.13
CA LYS A 9 -20.44 -2.58 4.63
C LYS A 9 -20.16 -1.44 3.67
N LYS A 10 -21.11 -1.10 2.79
CA LYS A 10 -20.96 0.06 1.87
C LYS A 10 -20.93 1.38 2.63
N ASP A 11 -21.74 1.50 3.68
CA ASP A 11 -21.82 2.71 4.50
C ASP A 11 -20.56 2.90 5.36
N GLU A 12 -19.98 1.81 5.88
CA GLU A 12 -18.68 1.84 6.57
C GLU A 12 -17.54 2.24 5.64
N HIS A 13 -17.49 1.66 4.44
CA HIS A 13 -16.50 2.05 3.41
C HIS A 13 -16.64 3.53 3.01
N LYS A 14 -17.87 4.04 2.87
CA LYS A 14 -18.12 5.44 2.52
C LYS A 14 -17.65 6.40 3.63
N LYS A 15 -17.97 6.10 4.89
CA LYS A 15 -17.50 6.89 6.04
C LYS A 15 -15.98 6.86 6.15
N PHE A 16 -15.34 5.72 5.90
CA PHE A 16 -13.88 5.62 5.98
C PHE A 16 -13.19 6.46 4.88
N ASN A 17 -13.79 6.52 3.69
CA ASN A 17 -13.30 7.36 2.60
C ASN A 17 -13.45 8.85 2.93
N GLU A 18 -14.58 9.27 3.50
CA GLU A 18 -14.79 10.64 3.98
C GLU A 18 -13.80 11.03 5.09
N TYR A 19 -13.52 10.12 6.03
CA TYR A 19 -12.48 10.34 7.04
C TYR A 19 -11.08 10.47 6.43
N GLY A 20 -10.75 9.66 5.41
CA GLY A 20 -9.52 9.79 4.64
C GLY A 20 -9.40 11.16 3.97
N GLU A 21 -10.46 11.65 3.33
CA GLU A 21 -10.50 12.97 2.70
C GLU A 21 -10.41 14.13 3.70
N ILE A 22 -11.08 14.03 4.86
CA ILE A 22 -11.00 15.03 5.92
C ILE A 22 -9.58 15.07 6.50
N MET A 23 -8.97 13.91 6.75
CA MET A 23 -7.60 13.82 7.25
C MET A 23 -6.56 14.27 6.23
N ASN A 24 -6.85 14.15 4.93
CA ASN A 24 -6.01 14.74 3.87
C ASN A 24 -5.97 16.27 3.97
N ARG A 25 -7.13 16.94 4.04
CA ARG A 25 -7.21 18.42 4.13
C ARG A 25 -6.55 18.97 5.39
N VAL A 26 -6.63 18.24 6.50
CA VAL A 26 -5.99 18.66 7.77
C VAL A 26 -4.46 18.50 7.69
N ASN A 27 -3.95 17.51 6.95
CA ASN A 27 -2.52 17.23 6.84
C ASN A 27 -1.80 17.92 5.68
N GLU A 28 -2.51 18.38 4.64
CA GLU A 28 -1.93 19.16 3.53
C GLU A 28 -1.14 20.39 4.02
N LYS A 29 -1.60 21.03 5.10
CA LYS A 29 -0.88 22.16 5.73
C LYS A 29 0.45 21.77 6.39
N LYS A 30 0.71 20.48 6.61
CA LYS A 30 1.93 19.93 7.24
C LYS A 30 2.81 19.15 6.26
N SER A 31 2.27 18.64 5.16
CA SER A 31 2.96 17.77 4.19
C SER A 31 3.61 18.50 3.01
N GLY A 32 3.66 19.84 3.01
CA GLY A 32 4.31 20.62 1.96
C GLY A 32 3.65 20.47 0.58
N GLY A 33 2.33 20.25 0.54
CA GLY A 33 1.57 20.08 -0.70
C GLY A 33 1.56 18.66 -1.30
N ARG A 34 2.09 17.67 -0.59
CA ARG A 34 1.98 16.25 -0.98
C ARG A 34 0.74 15.61 -0.36
N HIS A 35 0.03 14.77 -1.12
CA HIS A 35 -1.08 13.98 -0.61
C HIS A 35 -0.63 13.12 0.61
N LEU A 36 -1.52 12.95 1.60
CA LEU A 36 -1.23 12.23 2.84
C LEU A 36 -0.56 10.87 2.61
N TYR A 37 -1.10 10.02 1.74
CA TYR A 37 -0.53 8.71 1.42
C TYR A 37 0.83 8.73 0.68
N LEU A 38 1.30 9.89 0.24
CA LEU A 38 2.62 10.08 -0.37
C LEU A 38 3.61 10.77 0.58
N ARG A 39 3.23 10.93 1.86
CA ARG A 39 4.12 11.42 2.91
C ARG A 39 5.13 10.35 3.29
N ARG A 40 6.22 10.80 3.93
CA ARG A 40 7.17 9.92 4.60
C ARG A 40 6.49 9.22 5.79
N VAL A 41 6.59 7.91 5.89
CA VAL A 41 6.22 7.20 7.12
C VAL A 41 7.28 7.43 8.21
N LYS A 42 6.95 7.11 9.46
CA LYS A 42 7.93 7.17 10.56
C LYS A 42 8.99 6.09 10.42
N ASP A 43 10.16 6.31 11.00
CA ASP A 43 11.29 5.36 10.92
C ASP A 43 10.93 4.03 11.59
N GLU A 44 10.22 4.04 12.72
CA GLU A 44 9.76 2.81 13.37
C GLU A 44 8.75 2.00 12.53
N HIS A 45 8.25 2.59 11.44
CA HIS A 45 7.29 1.99 10.52
C HIS A 45 7.87 1.85 9.10
N SER A 46 9.19 1.90 8.92
CA SER A 46 9.81 1.63 7.61
C SER A 46 9.51 0.21 7.14
N PHE A 47 9.34 0.05 5.83
CA PHE A 47 9.30 -1.28 5.23
C PHE A 47 10.71 -1.79 5.00
N LYS A 48 11.01 -2.97 5.52
CA LYS A 48 12.30 -3.64 5.33
C LYS A 48 12.12 -4.68 4.25
N LEU A 49 12.56 -4.35 3.03
CA LEU A 49 12.55 -5.27 1.92
C LEU A 49 13.70 -6.27 2.08
N LYS A 50 13.38 -7.56 1.97
CA LYS A 50 14.30 -8.67 2.21
C LYS A 50 14.11 -9.77 1.18
N THR A 51 15.19 -10.48 0.88
CA THR A 51 15.18 -11.74 0.14
C THR A 51 14.89 -12.93 1.05
N ASP A 52 15.28 -12.84 2.32
CA ASP A 52 15.08 -13.85 3.36
C ASP A 52 15.04 -13.24 4.78
N HIS A 53 15.30 -14.05 5.81
CA HIS A 53 15.31 -13.58 7.21
C HIS A 53 16.60 -12.85 7.60
N SER A 54 17.63 -12.88 6.76
CA SER A 54 19.01 -12.50 7.08
C SER A 54 19.44 -11.21 6.39
N GLU A 55 18.95 -10.93 5.18
CA GLU A 55 19.41 -9.79 4.38
C GLU A 55 18.30 -8.74 4.15
N ILE A 56 18.56 -7.49 4.58
CA ILE A 56 17.75 -6.33 4.22
C ILE A 56 18.40 -5.66 3.01
N ILE A 57 17.67 -5.66 1.88
CA ILE A 57 18.16 -5.09 0.62
C ILE A 57 17.71 -3.63 0.44
N ALA A 58 16.64 -3.20 1.11
CA ALA A 58 16.21 -1.81 1.13
C ALA A 58 15.39 -1.50 2.39
N GLU A 59 15.50 -0.25 2.86
CA GLU A 59 14.62 0.32 3.87
C GLU A 59 13.80 1.45 3.24
N ILE A 60 12.47 1.34 3.32
CA ILE A 60 11.55 2.12 2.50
C ILE A 60 10.62 2.92 3.39
N LEU A 61 10.56 4.22 3.13
CA LEU A 61 9.82 5.20 3.93
C LEU A 61 8.72 5.92 3.15
N PHE A 62 8.64 5.71 1.84
CA PHE A 62 7.67 6.34 0.95
C PHE A 62 7.01 5.28 0.07
N LEU A 63 5.73 5.49 -0.24
CA LEU A 63 4.99 4.59 -1.13
C LEU A 63 5.62 4.55 -2.54
N GLU A 64 6.15 5.67 -3.02
CA GLU A 64 6.81 5.73 -4.33
C GLU A 64 8.15 5.02 -4.36
N ASP A 65 8.88 5.03 -3.24
CA ASP A 65 10.13 4.28 -3.15
C ASP A 65 9.86 2.78 -3.05
N LEU A 66 8.74 2.38 -2.43
CA LEU A 66 8.28 0.98 -2.49
C LEU A 66 8.00 0.55 -3.92
N HIS A 67 7.31 1.39 -4.71
CA HIS A 67 6.99 1.09 -6.10
C HIS A 67 8.25 0.85 -6.93
N LYS A 68 9.26 1.71 -6.80
CA LYS A 68 10.57 1.55 -7.46
C LYS A 68 11.31 0.31 -6.96
N ALA A 69 11.35 0.10 -5.66
CA ALA A 69 12.05 -1.04 -5.07
C ALA A 69 11.45 -2.38 -5.55
N ILE A 70 10.13 -2.49 -5.66
CA ILE A 70 9.46 -3.68 -6.22
C ILE A 70 9.83 -3.90 -7.70
N GLN A 71 10.01 -2.82 -8.47
CA GLN A 71 10.41 -2.92 -9.88
C GLN A 71 11.79 -3.58 -10.03
N GLU A 72 12.72 -3.25 -9.15
CA GLU A 72 14.12 -3.70 -9.19
C GLU A 72 14.39 -4.95 -8.34
N ALA A 73 13.48 -5.30 -7.43
CA ALA A 73 13.67 -6.39 -6.49
C ALA A 73 13.91 -7.74 -7.18
N PRO A 74 14.76 -8.61 -6.61
CA PRO A 74 14.87 -9.99 -7.07
C PRO A 74 13.54 -10.74 -6.83
N PRO A 75 13.16 -11.72 -7.69
CA PRO A 75 11.92 -12.47 -7.55
C PRO A 75 11.76 -13.13 -6.17
N GLU A 76 12.88 -13.54 -5.55
CA GLU A 76 12.94 -14.13 -4.23
C GLU A 76 12.40 -13.19 -3.15
N ALA A 77 12.67 -11.88 -3.25
CA ALA A 77 12.15 -10.90 -2.30
C ALA A 77 10.63 -10.73 -2.44
N ILE A 78 10.12 -10.73 -3.67
CA ILE A 78 8.67 -10.69 -3.92
C ILE A 78 8.02 -11.95 -3.34
N ALA A 79 8.59 -13.12 -3.60
CA ALA A 79 8.11 -14.39 -3.08
C ALA A 79 8.12 -14.39 -1.54
N PHE A 80 9.22 -13.95 -0.92
CA PHE A 80 9.40 -13.93 0.52
C PHE A 80 8.28 -13.15 1.22
N HIS A 81 8.02 -11.93 0.75
CA HIS A 81 7.01 -11.03 1.32
C HIS A 81 5.56 -11.36 0.93
N THR A 82 5.32 -12.33 0.05
CA THR A 82 3.98 -12.76 -0.37
C THR A 82 3.63 -14.21 -0.01
N LYS A 83 4.57 -14.99 0.53
CA LYS A 83 4.41 -16.43 0.78
C LYS A 83 3.46 -16.79 1.93
N ARG A 84 3.36 -15.97 2.98
CA ARG A 84 2.59 -16.28 4.22
C ARG A 84 1.55 -15.22 4.56
N GLY A 85 1.13 -14.47 3.55
CA GLY A 85 0.50 -13.17 3.69
C GLY A 85 1.14 -12.23 2.70
N ASN A 86 0.66 -11.00 2.62
CA ASN A 86 1.25 -9.99 1.75
C ASN A 86 1.73 -8.82 2.60
N ASP A 87 3.02 -8.84 2.95
CA ASP A 87 3.64 -7.84 3.82
C ASP A 87 3.55 -6.44 3.19
N PHE A 88 3.56 -6.35 1.85
CA PHE A 88 3.36 -5.09 1.14
C PHE A 88 1.96 -4.53 1.41
N ALA A 89 0.92 -5.36 1.30
CA ALA A 89 -0.46 -4.98 1.59
C ALA A 89 -0.62 -4.51 3.04
N GLU A 90 0.01 -5.21 3.98
CA GLU A 90 -0.01 -4.89 5.40
C GLU A 90 0.63 -3.53 5.65
N TRP A 91 1.84 -3.31 5.15
CA TRP A 91 2.55 -2.05 5.33
C TRP A 91 1.81 -0.86 4.70
N ILE A 92 1.26 -1.02 3.49
CA ILE A 92 0.47 0.03 2.84
C ILE A 92 -0.79 0.35 3.66
N SER A 93 -1.45 -0.65 4.23
CA SER A 93 -2.64 -0.45 5.05
C SER A 93 -2.32 0.26 6.37
N TYR A 94 -1.29 -0.17 7.08
CA TYR A 94 -1.01 0.27 8.45
C TYR A 94 -0.03 1.43 8.55
N ALA A 95 1.09 1.38 7.84
CA ALA A 95 2.12 2.41 7.92
C ALA A 95 1.79 3.62 7.02
N VAL A 96 1.44 3.35 5.76
CA VAL A 96 1.05 4.42 4.82
C VAL A 96 -0.35 4.94 5.17
N GLY A 97 -1.27 4.05 5.56
CA GLY A 97 -2.66 4.37 5.89
C GLY A 97 -3.60 4.32 4.69
N ASP A 98 -3.14 3.81 3.54
CA ASP A 98 -3.97 3.66 2.33
C ASP A 98 -4.64 2.28 2.33
N TRP A 99 -5.64 2.12 3.19
CA TRP A 99 -6.36 0.86 3.35
C TRP A 99 -6.98 0.35 2.04
N TRP A 100 -7.45 1.26 1.19
CA TRP A 100 -8.00 0.89 -0.12
C TRP A 100 -6.94 0.20 -0.98
N LEU A 101 -5.76 0.81 -1.14
CA LEU A 101 -4.68 0.21 -1.92
C LEU A 101 -4.18 -1.09 -1.29
N GLY A 102 -4.00 -1.11 0.04
CA GLY A 102 -3.59 -2.29 0.77
C GLY A 102 -4.57 -3.45 0.58
N SER A 103 -5.88 -3.19 0.60
CA SER A 103 -6.89 -4.22 0.32
C SER A 103 -6.85 -4.73 -1.12
N GLN A 104 -6.54 -3.88 -2.12
CA GLN A 104 -6.40 -4.33 -3.51
C GLN A 104 -5.18 -5.24 -3.67
N ILE A 105 -4.04 -4.84 -3.10
CA ILE A 105 -2.79 -5.63 -3.16
C ILE A 105 -2.94 -6.95 -2.39
N GLY A 106 -3.60 -6.93 -1.23
CA GLY A 106 -3.86 -8.14 -0.44
C GLY A 106 -4.84 -9.12 -1.10
N ALA A 107 -5.57 -8.69 -2.14
CA ALA A 107 -6.51 -9.54 -2.87
C ALA A 107 -5.87 -10.25 -4.09
N ILE A 108 -4.60 -9.98 -4.39
CA ILE A 108 -3.84 -10.67 -5.45
C ILE A 108 -3.75 -12.15 -5.08
N LYS A 109 -4.17 -13.03 -6.01
CA LYS A 109 -4.19 -14.49 -5.81
C LYS A 109 -3.06 -15.22 -6.51
N GLU A 110 -2.29 -14.53 -7.35
CA GLU A 110 -1.17 -15.16 -8.03
C GLU A 110 -0.07 -15.56 -7.04
N THR A 111 0.58 -16.67 -7.37
CA THR A 111 1.69 -17.24 -6.61
C THR A 111 3.03 -17.11 -7.33
N ASP A 112 3.00 -16.81 -8.63
CA ASP A 112 4.19 -16.52 -9.42
C ASP A 112 4.72 -15.12 -9.05
N PRO A 113 5.96 -15.00 -8.55
CA PRO A 113 6.50 -13.72 -8.09
C PRO A 113 6.50 -12.63 -9.14
N GLU A 114 6.71 -12.96 -10.42
CA GLU A 114 6.73 -11.97 -11.50
C GLU A 114 5.33 -11.46 -11.84
N LYS A 115 4.32 -12.34 -11.79
CA LYS A 115 2.93 -11.92 -11.96
C LYS A 115 2.46 -11.06 -10.79
N VAL A 116 2.80 -11.47 -9.57
CA VAL A 116 2.53 -10.70 -8.35
C VAL A 116 3.18 -9.32 -8.43
N ARG A 117 4.46 -9.25 -8.83
CA ARG A 117 5.19 -8.00 -9.09
C ARG A 117 4.43 -7.12 -10.08
N ALA A 118 4.04 -7.66 -11.24
CA ALA A 118 3.35 -6.91 -12.28
C ALA A 118 2.01 -6.34 -11.80
N GLU A 119 1.20 -7.13 -11.09
CA GLU A 119 -0.09 -6.68 -10.53
C GLU A 119 0.10 -5.59 -9.47
N MET A 120 1.07 -5.76 -8.56
CA MET A 120 1.38 -4.75 -7.55
C MET A 120 1.83 -3.44 -8.19
N LEU A 121 2.78 -3.49 -9.14
CA LEU A 121 3.29 -2.30 -9.82
C LEU A 121 2.19 -1.54 -10.57
N LYS A 122 1.24 -2.27 -11.17
CA LYS A 122 0.08 -1.66 -11.82
C LYS A 122 -0.81 -0.93 -10.81
N LEU A 123 -1.27 -1.62 -9.76
CA LEU A 123 -2.18 -1.05 -8.76
C LEU A 123 -1.55 0.16 -8.04
N MET A 124 -0.28 0.04 -7.65
CA MET A 124 0.47 1.11 -7.01
C MET A 124 0.68 2.29 -7.96
N GLY A 125 1.09 2.05 -9.21
CA GLY A 125 1.32 3.10 -10.20
C GLY A 125 0.06 3.92 -10.50
N GLU A 126 -1.08 3.24 -10.70
CA GLU A 126 -2.38 3.88 -10.90
C GLU A 126 -2.81 4.70 -9.67
N ARG A 127 -2.56 4.17 -8.46
CA ARG A 127 -2.88 4.88 -7.22
C ARG A 127 -2.00 6.11 -7.03
N ILE A 128 -0.67 5.98 -7.12
CA ILE A 128 0.28 7.09 -6.99
C ILE A 128 -0.02 8.19 -8.00
N SER A 129 -0.32 7.83 -9.25
CA SER A 129 -0.65 8.82 -10.29
C SER A 129 -1.90 9.63 -9.94
N ARG A 130 -2.97 8.96 -9.47
CA ARG A 130 -4.19 9.65 -9.02
C ARG A 130 -3.94 10.59 -7.83
N LEU A 131 -3.12 10.15 -6.88
CA LEU A 131 -2.79 10.95 -5.68
C LEU A 131 -1.96 12.20 -5.98
N ARG A 132 -1.31 12.28 -7.15
CA ARG A 132 -0.54 13.47 -7.58
C ARG A 132 -1.37 14.50 -8.34
N LEU A 133 -2.56 14.12 -8.81
CA LEU A 133 -3.45 14.98 -9.60
C LEU A 133 -4.49 15.72 -8.74
N ILE A 134 -4.49 15.46 -7.44
CA ILE A 134 -5.35 16.06 -6.42
C ILE A 134 -4.48 17.02 -5.62
#